data_AF-A0A359E417-F1
#
_entry.id   AF-A0A359E417-F1
#
_cell.length_a   1.000
_cell.length_b   1.000
_cell.length_c   1.000
_cell.angle_alpha   90.00
_cell.angle_beta   90.00
_cell.angle_gamma   90.00
#
_symmetry.space_group_name_H-M   'P 1'
#
loop_
_entity.id
_entity.type
_entity.pdbx_description
1 polymer ?
#
loop_
_entity_poly.entity_id
_entity_poly.type
_entity_poly.pdbx_seq_one_letter_code
_entity_poly.pdbx_strand_id
1 'polypeptide(L)'
;MSLVFELEDTDSEGKHFIVTKRYTWSLNEKSNLRKDLERWRGSKFSGDELESGVDMEAFIGLNATLFISHNESEEHGKTFANIETILPRKKNNKVVFYDLKASGDYTRVVERENYKEPEEYAAEMNGAS
;
A
#
# COMPACT_ATOMS: atom_id res chain seq x y z
N MET A 1 6.99 -7.58 -3.85
CA MET A 1 5.83 -6.83 -3.32
C MET A 1 5.77 -5.48 -4.01
N SER A 2 4.59 -4.93 -4.22
CA SER A 2 4.42 -3.57 -4.75
C SER A 2 3.34 -2.84 -3.95
N LEU A 3 3.56 -1.56 -3.66
CA LEU A 3 2.51 -0.66 -3.23
C LEU A 3 2.00 0.09 -4.47
N VAL A 4 0.68 0.09 -4.65
CA VAL A 4 0.00 0.69 -5.80
C VAL A 4 -0.90 1.80 -5.28
N PHE A 5 -0.81 2.98 -5.88
CA PHE A 5 -1.62 4.13 -5.53
C PHE A 5 -2.36 4.65 -6.76
N GLU A 6 -3.64 4.95 -6.55
CA GLU A 6 -4.44 5.76 -7.46
C GLU A 6 -4.28 7.23 -7.10
N LEU A 7 -4.05 8.08 -8.11
CA LEU A 7 -3.90 9.52 -7.94
C LEU A 7 -5.23 10.24 -8.13
N GLU A 8 -5.41 11.40 -7.48
CA GLU A 8 -6.57 12.26 -7.69
C GLU A 8 -6.62 12.81 -9.14
N ASP A 9 -5.47 12.99 -9.77
CA ASP A 9 -5.36 13.43 -11.17
C ASP A 9 -5.87 12.37 -12.15
N THR A 10 -6.52 12.84 -13.21
CA THR A 10 -7.09 12.00 -14.27
C THR A 10 -6.51 12.34 -15.65
N ASP A 11 -6.53 11.37 -16.56
CA ASP A 11 -6.26 11.61 -17.97
C ASP A 11 -7.45 12.31 -18.68
N SER A 12 -7.33 12.50 -19.99
CA SER A 12 -8.37 13.12 -20.82
C SER A 12 -9.67 12.32 -20.91
N GLU A 13 -9.64 11.04 -20.55
CA GLU A 13 -10.81 10.15 -20.51
C GLU A 13 -11.43 10.08 -19.10
N GLY A 14 -10.88 10.84 -18.14
CA GLY A 14 -11.33 10.85 -16.75
C GLY A 14 -10.85 9.65 -15.93
N LYS A 15 -9.87 8.88 -16.43
CA LYS A 15 -9.30 7.75 -15.70
C LYS A 15 -8.18 8.22 -14.80
N HIS A 16 -8.20 7.80 -13.53
CA HIS A 16 -7.17 8.13 -12.57
C HIS A 16 -5.80 7.51 -12.94
N PHE A 17 -4.74 8.27 -12.71
CA PHE A 17 -3.39 7.76 -12.89
C PHE A 17 -3.05 6.75 -11.79
N ILE A 18 -2.28 5.72 -12.17
CA ILE A 18 -1.78 4.70 -11.24
C ILE A 18 -0.26 4.82 -11.15
N VAL A 19 0.25 4.92 -9.94
CA VAL A 19 1.69 4.89 -9.65
C VAL A 19 2.02 3.72 -8.73
N THR A 20 3.17 3.10 -8.97
CA THR A 20 3.57 1.88 -8.25
C THR A 20 5.00 2.01 -7.76
N LYS A 21 5.25 1.55 -6.53
CA LYS A 21 6.60 1.38 -5.99
C LYS A 21 6.84 -0.08 -5.63
N ARG A 22 7.91 -0.65 -6.18
CA ARG A 22 8.29 -2.05 -5.97
C ARG A 22 9.23 -2.18 -4.78
N TYR A 23 9.03 -3.23 -4.00
CA TYR A 23 9.81 -3.54 -2.81
C TYR A 23 10.21 -5.01 -2.76
N THR A 24 11.38 -5.26 -2.17
CA THR A 24 11.69 -6.54 -1.53
C THR A 24 10.78 -6.70 -0.32
N TRP A 25 10.18 -7.89 -0.15
CA TRP A 25 9.38 -8.19 1.02
C TRP A 25 10.28 -8.37 2.24
N SER A 26 10.47 -7.29 3.00
CA SER A 26 11.25 -7.29 4.23
C SER A 26 10.77 -6.17 5.13
N LEU A 27 10.62 -6.47 6.42
CA LEU A 27 10.28 -5.50 7.47
C LEU A 27 11.43 -5.31 8.47
N ASN A 28 12.66 -5.63 8.06
CA ASN A 28 13.82 -5.28 8.88
C ASN A 28 13.97 -3.75 8.98
N GLU A 29 14.66 -3.27 10.01
CA GLU A 29 14.80 -1.84 10.30
C GLU A 29 15.42 -1.03 9.14
N LYS A 30 16.26 -1.66 8.30
CA LYS A 30 16.92 -1.01 7.18
C LYS A 30 16.08 -1.02 5.89
N SER A 31 15.04 -1.84 5.83
CA SER A 31 14.22 -2.03 4.63
C SER A 31 13.45 -0.77 4.26
N ASN A 32 13.38 -0.47 2.96
CA ASN A 32 12.62 0.67 2.46
C ASN A 32 11.11 0.46 2.66
N LEU A 33 10.63 -0.78 2.60
CA LEU A 33 9.21 -1.08 2.85
C LEU A 33 8.82 -0.68 4.27
N ARG A 34 9.54 -1.13 5.30
CA ARG A 34 9.26 -0.72 6.68
C ARG A 34 9.31 0.79 6.86
N LYS A 35 10.37 1.43 6.38
CA LYS A 35 10.55 2.88 6.51
C LYS A 35 9.39 3.67 5.89
N ASP A 36 8.93 3.26 4.71
CA ASP A 36 7.83 3.93 4.04
C ASP A 36 6.48 3.66 4.72
N LEU A 37 6.23 2.43 5.21
CA LEU A 37 5.02 2.10 5.97
C LEU A 37 4.94 2.84 7.31
N GLU A 38 6.04 2.88 8.08
CA GLU A 38 6.12 3.62 9.35
C GLU A 38 5.91 5.12 9.13
N ARG A 39 6.51 5.67 8.07
CA ARG A 39 6.31 7.08 7.70
C ARG A 39 4.87 7.35 7.31
N TRP A 40 4.26 6.47 6.51
CA TRP A 40 2.89 6.62 6.03
C TRP A 40 1.85 6.48 7.16
N ARG A 41 2.02 5.53 8.08
CA ARG A 41 1.15 5.39 9.26
C ARG A 41 1.42 6.47 10.32
N GLY A 42 2.57 7.13 10.26
CA GLY A 42 2.98 8.17 11.22
C GLY A 42 3.50 7.64 12.56
N SER A 43 3.75 6.35 12.68
CA SER A 43 4.26 5.69 13.88
C SER A 43 5.17 4.51 13.52
N LYS A 44 6.15 4.23 14.39
CA LYS A 44 7.00 3.05 14.23
C LYS A 44 6.24 1.76 14.55
N PHE A 45 6.66 0.64 13.97
CA PHE A 45 6.19 -0.66 14.43
C PHE A 45 6.82 -1.01 15.78
N SER A 46 6.03 -1.58 16.69
CA SER A 46 6.53 -2.18 17.92
C SER A 46 7.25 -3.51 17.63
N GLY A 47 7.99 -4.03 18.62
CA GLY A 47 8.58 -5.37 18.54
C GLY A 47 7.51 -6.43 18.33
N ASP A 48 6.48 -6.40 19.17
CA ASP A 48 5.35 -7.35 19.12
C ASP A 48 4.61 -7.31 17.78
N GLU A 49 4.39 -6.13 17.17
CA GLU A 49 3.78 -6.00 15.84
C GLU A 49 4.64 -6.67 14.75
N LEU A 50 5.97 -6.58 14.87
CA LEU A 50 6.87 -7.19 13.89
C LEU A 50 7.00 -8.71 14.07
N GLU A 51 6.94 -9.19 15.31
CA GLU A 51 7.02 -10.61 15.66
C GLU A 51 5.73 -11.36 15.30
N SER A 52 4.57 -10.77 15.61
CA SER A 52 3.26 -11.34 15.26
C SER A 52 2.93 -11.23 13.77
N GLY A 53 3.62 -10.33 13.06
CA GLY A 53 3.42 -10.07 11.64
C GLY A 53 2.54 -8.82 11.42
N VAL A 54 2.95 -8.01 10.45
CA VAL A 54 2.22 -6.79 10.09
C VAL A 54 1.09 -7.13 9.13
N ASP A 55 -0.13 -6.74 9.51
CA ASP A 55 -1.29 -6.75 8.62
C ASP A 55 -1.12 -5.70 7.52
N MET A 56 -0.74 -6.18 6.34
CA MET A 56 -0.55 -5.31 5.17
C MET A 56 -1.88 -4.91 4.52
N GLU A 57 -2.95 -5.66 4.71
CA GLU A 57 -4.26 -5.28 4.17
C GLU A 57 -4.83 -4.06 4.89
N ALA A 58 -4.39 -3.80 6.13
CA ALA A 58 -4.70 -2.57 6.86
C ALA A 58 -4.16 -1.30 6.19
N PHE A 59 -3.35 -1.40 5.14
CA PHE A 59 -2.91 -0.26 4.32
C PHE A 59 -3.75 -0.06 3.05
N ILE A 60 -4.60 -1.02 2.69
CA ILE A 60 -5.44 -0.92 1.50
C ILE A 60 -6.58 0.07 1.80
N GLY A 61 -6.80 1.01 0.88
CA GLY A 61 -7.79 2.08 1.04
C GLY A 61 -7.31 3.26 1.88
N LEU A 62 -6.17 3.16 2.56
CA LEU A 62 -5.58 4.32 3.23
C LEU A 62 -5.16 5.36 2.19
N ASN A 63 -5.47 6.61 2.45
CA ASN A 63 -5.03 7.71 1.61
C ASN A 63 -3.60 8.13 1.99
N ALA A 64 -2.86 8.56 0.98
CA ALA A 64 -1.48 9.00 1.12
C ALA A 64 -1.26 10.36 0.44
N THR A 65 -0.28 11.10 0.92
CA THR A 65 0.35 12.17 0.15
C THR A 65 1.68 11.64 -0.40
N LEU A 66 1.83 11.68 -1.72
CA LEU A 66 3.02 11.17 -2.40
C LEU A 66 3.90 12.32 -2.86
N PHE A 67 5.21 12.18 -2.67
CA PHE A 67 6.20 13.00 -3.37
C PHE A 67 6.73 12.19 -4.55
N ILE A 68 6.48 12.66 -5.77
CA ILE A 68 6.81 11.97 -7.02
C ILE A 68 7.87 12.77 -7.78
N SER A 69 9.01 12.14 -8.08
CA SER A 69 10.05 12.69 -8.95
C SER A 69 9.83 12.23 -10.38
N HIS A 70 10.06 13.13 -11.35
CA HIS A 70 10.02 12.83 -12.78
C HIS A 70 11.45 12.87 -13.30
N ASN A 71 12.03 11.70 -13.55
CA ASN A 71 13.41 11.56 -13.98
C ASN A 71 13.46 11.17 -15.46
N GLU A 72 14.22 11.90 -16.26
CA GLU A 72 14.46 11.55 -17.67
C GLU A 72 15.51 10.44 -17.77
N SER A 73 15.26 9.43 -18.59
CA SER A 73 16.29 8.46 -18.95
C SER A 73 17.32 9.13 -19.86
N GLU A 74 18.59 9.06 -19.49
CA GLU A 74 19.70 9.58 -20.30
C GLU A 74 19.77 8.93 -21.69
N GLU A 75 19.28 7.70 -21.83
CA GLU A 75 19.45 6.90 -23.06
C GLU A 75 18.32 7.08 -24.09
N HIS A 76 17.10 7.42 -23.65
CA HIS A 76 15.91 7.42 -24.51
C HIS A 76 14.93 8.59 -24.30
N GLY A 77 15.28 9.58 -23.48
CA GLY A 77 14.40 10.73 -23.19
C GLY A 77 13.05 10.37 -22.57
N LYS A 78 12.87 9.13 -22.07
CA LYS A 78 11.65 8.71 -21.40
C LYS A 78 11.65 9.24 -19.97
N THR A 79 10.64 10.03 -19.62
CA THR A 79 10.40 10.48 -18.25
C THR A 79 9.72 9.38 -17.44
N PHE A 80 10.32 9.00 -16.32
CA PHE A 80 9.77 8.04 -15.37
C PHE A 80 9.33 8.74 -14.09
N ALA A 81 8.10 8.45 -13.65
CA ALA A 81 7.58 8.89 -12.37
C ALA A 81 7.97 7.91 -11.26
N ASN A 82 8.73 8.38 -10.27
CA ASN A 82 9.18 7.58 -9.13
C ASN A 82 8.59 8.12 -7.82
N ILE A 83 8.02 7.24 -7.00
CA ILE A 83 7.54 7.60 -5.66
C ILE A 83 8.74 7.68 -4.71
N GLU A 84 9.14 8.90 -4.35
CA GLU A 84 10.26 9.11 -3.44
C GLU A 84 9.82 8.95 -1.98
N THR A 85 8.70 9.57 -1.62
CA THR A 85 8.20 9.60 -0.23
C THR A 85 6.69 9.35 -0.18
N ILE A 86 6.27 8.58 0.83
CA ILE A 86 4.87 8.31 1.17
C ILE A 86 4.59 8.91 2.54
N LEU A 87 3.59 9.78 2.65
CA LEU A 87 3.21 10.48 3.87
C LEU A 87 1.73 10.24 4.20
N PRO A 88 1.31 10.36 5.48
CA PRO A 88 -0.09 10.37 5.84
C PRO A 88 -0.78 11.56 5.15
N ARG A 89 -1.95 11.32 4.54
CA ARG A 89 -2.73 12.41 3.96
C ARG A 89 -3.21 13.36 5.05
N LYS A 90 -3.09 14.67 4.81
CA LYS A 90 -3.52 15.71 5.74
C LYS A 90 -4.53 16.64 5.09
N LYS A 91 -5.59 16.97 5.83
CA LYS A 91 -6.59 17.98 5.47
C LYS A 91 -6.83 18.86 6.69
N ASN A 92 -6.74 20.18 6.51
CA ASN A 92 -6.87 21.15 7.61
C ASN A 92 -5.96 20.83 8.81
N ASN A 93 -4.70 20.49 8.53
CA ASN A 93 -3.67 20.11 9.52
C ASN A 93 -3.98 18.87 10.38
N LYS A 94 -4.98 18.07 9.99
CA LYS A 94 -5.31 16.78 10.61
C LYS A 94 -5.05 15.64 9.65
N VAL A 95 -4.57 14.51 10.16
CA VAL A 95 -4.42 13.29 9.37
C VAL A 95 -5.81 12.76 9.04
N VAL A 96 -6.04 12.45 7.76
CA VAL A 96 -7.29 11.88 7.24
C VAL A 96 -6.95 10.70 6.33
N PHE A 97 -7.32 9.50 6.76
CA PHE A 97 -6.94 8.27 6.04
C PHE A 97 -7.96 7.80 5.02
N TYR A 98 -9.21 8.30 5.05
CA TYR A 98 -10.33 7.72 4.29
C TYR A 98 -11.25 8.78 3.66
N ASP A 99 -10.74 9.98 3.38
CA ASP A 99 -11.57 11.04 2.83
C ASP A 99 -11.55 11.11 1.29
N LEU A 100 -10.66 10.35 0.64
CA LEU A 100 -10.73 10.03 -0.77
C LEU A 100 -11.27 8.61 -0.96
N LYS A 101 -12.19 8.46 -1.91
CA LYS A 101 -12.74 7.17 -2.32
C LYS A 101 -11.99 6.70 -3.55
N ALA A 102 -11.29 5.57 -3.45
CA ALA A 102 -10.67 4.93 -4.61
C ALA A 102 -11.73 4.42 -5.58
N SER A 103 -11.40 4.36 -6.87
CA SER A 103 -12.30 3.85 -7.91
C SER A 103 -12.44 2.31 -7.90
N GLY A 104 -11.52 1.61 -7.23
CA GLY A 104 -11.50 0.15 -7.16
C GLY A 104 -12.36 -0.43 -6.03
N ASP A 105 -13.00 -1.58 -6.31
CA ASP A 105 -13.86 -2.31 -5.37
C ASP A 105 -13.11 -3.43 -4.62
N TYR A 106 -12.05 -3.11 -3.89
CA TYR A 106 -11.32 -4.12 -3.11
C TYR A 106 -12.00 -4.42 -1.77
N THR A 107 -12.44 -5.66 -1.59
CA THR A 107 -12.84 -6.22 -0.29
C THR A 107 -11.66 -6.98 0.33
N ARG A 108 -11.29 -6.62 1.56
CA ARG A 108 -10.25 -7.29 2.34
C ARG A 108 -10.51 -8.78 2.41
N VAL A 109 -9.47 -9.60 2.33
CA VAL A 109 -9.62 -11.06 2.29
C VAL A 109 -10.36 -11.56 3.51
N VAL A 110 -10.02 -11.02 4.69
CA VAL A 110 -10.65 -11.32 5.97
C VAL A 110 -12.11 -10.86 6.10
N GLU A 111 -12.56 -9.97 5.20
CA GLU A 111 -13.94 -9.42 5.18
C GLU A 111 -14.79 -10.03 4.05
N ARG A 112 -14.25 -10.95 3.24
CA ARG A 112 -15.02 -11.60 2.18
C ARG A 112 -15.97 -12.64 2.77
N GLU A 113 -17.15 -12.79 2.17
CA GLU A 113 -18.19 -13.73 2.63
C GLU A 113 -17.71 -15.18 2.76
N ASN A 114 -16.72 -15.58 1.97
CA ASN A 114 -16.16 -16.94 1.96
C ASN A 114 -14.78 -17.04 2.64
N TYR A 115 -14.41 -16.08 3.48
CA TYR A 115 -13.16 -16.14 4.24
C TYR A 115 -13.19 -17.33 5.21
N LYS A 116 -12.07 -18.05 5.28
CA LYS A 116 -11.84 -19.12 6.25
C LYS A 116 -10.56 -18.78 7.00
N GLU A 117 -10.58 -18.98 8.31
CA GLU A 117 -9.37 -18.85 9.12
C GLU A 117 -8.30 -19.84 8.61
N PRO A 118 -7.00 -19.52 8.71
CA PRO A 118 -5.94 -20.39 8.19
C PRO A 118 -6.02 -21.83 8.71
N GLU A 119 -6.43 -22.00 9.95
CA GLU A 119 -6.62 -23.30 10.59
C GLU A 119 -7.77 -24.09 9.97
N GLU A 120 -8.89 -23.42 9.68
CA GLU A 120 -10.07 -24.01 9.04
C GLU A 120 -9.77 -24.40 7.59
N TYR A 121 -9.09 -23.54 6.83
CA TYR A 121 -8.63 -23.84 5.48
C TYR A 121 -7.66 -25.03 5.47
N ALA A 122 -6.71 -25.07 6.40
CA ALA A 122 -5.77 -26.19 6.50
C ALA A 122 -6.49 -27.51 6.85
N ALA A 123 -7.48 -27.48 7.75
CA ALA A 123 -8.27 -28.64 8.10
C ALA A 123 -9.09 -29.19 6.91
N GLU A 124 -9.70 -28.31 6.12
CA GLU A 124 -10.44 -28.68 4.91
C GLU A 124 -9.53 -29.32 3.86
N MET A 125 -8.38 -28.71 3.57
CA MET A 125 -7.43 -29.22 2.56
C MET A 125 -6.78 -30.54 2.98
N ASN A 126 -6.57 -30.75 4.29
CA ASN A 126 -6.01 -31.99 4.84
C ASN A 126 -7.08 -33.09 5.01
N GLY A 127 -8.36 -32.72 5.09
CA GLY A 127 -9.50 -33.65 5.14
C GLY A 127 -9.98 -34.13 3.76
N ALA A 128 -9.54 -33.47 2.69
CA ALA A 128 -9.74 -33.89 1.31
C ALA A 128 -8.64 -34.90 0.89
N SER A 129 -8.69 -36.12 1.41
CA SER A 129 -7.91 -37.27 0.93
C SER A 129 -8.80 -38.47 0.64
#